data_AF-A0A931LMS3-F1
#
_entry.id   AF-A0A931LMS3-F1
#
_cell.length_a   1.000
_cell.length_b   1.000
_cell.length_c   1.000
_cell.angle_alpha   90.00
_cell.angle_beta   90.00
_cell.angle_gamma   90.00
#
_symmetry.space_group_name_H-M   'P 1'
#
loop_
_entity.id
_entity.type
_entity.pdbx_description
1 polymer ?
#
loop_
_entity_poly.entity_id
_entity_poly.type
_entity_poly.pdbx_seq_one_letter_code
_entity_poly.pdbx_strand_id
1 'polypeptide(L)' 'MLELKVRDTGSGLSDYELTLLTEGIGLTNTRARLQQLYGSAHRFELCNAPDGGFVVILSMPFCTETGEASSKLERESL' A
#
# COMPACT_ATOMS: atom_id res chain seq x y z
N MET A 1 -7.41 9.89 -0.18
CA MET A 1 -6.73 8.64 0.24
C MET A 1 -6.90 7.65 -0.89
N LEU A 2 -5.83 6.95 -1.29
CA LEU A 2 -5.88 5.90 -2.31
C LEU A 2 -5.87 4.54 -1.62
N GLU A 3 -6.71 3.62 -2.09
CA GLU A 3 -6.71 2.21 -1.68
C GLU A 3 -6.25 1.36 -2.88
N LEU A 4 -5.28 0.49 -2.63
CA LEU A 4 -4.82 -0.53 -3.58
C LEU A 4 -5.10 -1.91 -2.99
N LYS A 5 -5.77 -2.74 -3.78
CA LYS A 5 -6.03 -4.15 -3.47
C LYS A 5 -5.27 -5.02 -4.45
N VAL A 6 -4.41 -5.88 -3.94
CA VAL A 6 -3.71 -6.91 -4.72
C VAL A 6 -4.29 -8.26 -4.31
N ARG A 7 -4.82 -8.99 -5.29
CA ARG A 7 -5.43 -10.30 -5.07
C ARG A 7 -4.74 -11.34 -5.92
N ASP A 8 -4.46 -12.50 -5.33
CA ASP A 8 -4.14 -13.71 -6.08
C ASP A 8 -5.31 -14.71 -6.06
N THR A 9 -5.24 -15.70 -6.95
CA THR A 9 -6.21 -16.78 -7.11
C THR A 9 -5.65 -18.12 -6.63
N GLY A 10 -4.70 -18.11 -5.70
CA GLY A 10 -4.16 -19.31 -5.09
C GLY A 10 -5.17 -19.98 -4.15
N SER A 11 -4.70 -20.94 -3.34
CA SER A 11 -5.55 -21.58 -2.32
C SER A 11 -5.97 -20.63 -1.20
N GLY A 12 -5.28 -19.50 -1.04
CA GLY A 12 -5.37 -18.68 0.16
C GLY A 12 -4.75 -19.38 1.38
N LEU A 13 -5.05 -18.84 2.56
CA LEU A 13 -4.68 -19.41 3.85
C LEU A 13 -5.97 -19.82 4.59
N SER A 14 -5.93 -20.84 5.44
CA SER A 14 -7.01 -21.01 6.43
C SER A 14 -7.00 -19.84 7.42
N ASP A 15 -8.11 -19.61 8.13
CA ASP A 15 -8.18 -18.56 9.16
C ASP A 15 -7.08 -18.75 10.23
N TYR A 16 -6.81 -20.00 10.59
CA TYR A 16 -5.72 -20.34 11.53
C TYR A 16 -4.35 -19.97 10.96
N GLU A 17 -4.06 -20.33 9.72
CA GLU A 17 -2.79 -19.97 9.06
C GLU A 17 -2.65 -18.45 8.88
N LEU A 18 -3.75 -17.73 8.64
CA LEU A 18 -3.74 -16.28 8.51
C LEU A 18 -3.43 -15.61 9.86
N THR A 19 -3.91 -16.14 10.98
CA THR A 19 -3.55 -15.66 12.32
C THR A 19 -2.09 -15.93 12.70
N LEU A 20 -1.52 -17.02 12.17
CA LEU A 20 -0.13 -17.40 12.41
C LEU A 20 0.84 -16.86 11.35
N LEU A 21 0.32 -16.12 10.36
CA LEU A 21 1.09 -15.69 9.22
C LEU A 21 2.26 -14.83 9.67
N THR A 22 3.46 -15.39 9.55
CA THR A 22 4.69 -14.62 9.64
C THR A 22 4.91 -13.97 8.29
N GLU A 23 4.92 -12.63 8.26
CA GLU A 23 5.19 -11.90 7.03
C GLU A 23 6.54 -12.32 6.45
N GLY A 24 6.53 -12.86 5.23
CA GLY A 24 7.76 -13.09 4.49
C GLY A 24 8.50 -11.78 4.20
N ILE A 25 9.70 -11.90 3.61
CA ILE A 25 10.57 -10.75 3.30
C ILE A 25 9.82 -9.69 2.48
N GLY A 26 9.00 -10.11 1.50
CA GLY A 26 8.25 -9.19 0.63
C GLY A 26 7.23 -8.32 1.38
N LEU A 27 6.39 -8.93 2.23
CA LEU A 27 5.37 -8.21 3.01
C LEU A 27 6.03 -7.33 4.06
N THR A 28 7.05 -7.85 4.74
CA THR A 28 7.84 -7.10 5.73
C THR A 28 8.47 -5.84 5.10
N ASN A 29 9.11 -5.98 3.93
CA ASN A 29 9.71 -4.86 3.22
C ASN A 29 8.67 -3.83 2.79
N THR A 30 7.51 -4.30 2.31
CA THR A 30 6.42 -3.42 1.88
C THR A 30 5.89 -2.61 3.05
N ARG A 31 5.61 -3.26 4.19
CA ARG A 31 5.13 -2.61 5.41
C ARG A 31 6.14 -1.60 5.95
N ALA A 32 7.41 -1.97 6.03
CA ALA A 32 8.48 -1.08 6.48
C ALA A 32 8.57 0.17 5.59
N ARG A 33 8.44 0.01 4.27
CA ARG A 33 8.50 1.15 3.34
C ARG A 33 7.28 2.06 3.43
N LEU A 34 6.08 1.51 3.62
CA LEU A 34 4.88 2.29 3.87
C LEU A 34 4.99 3.09 5.18
N GLN A 35 5.51 2.47 6.25
CA GLN A 35 5.76 3.15 7.51
C GLN A 35 6.77 4.29 7.35
N GLN A 36 7.85 4.09 6.58
CA GLN A 36 8.85 5.14 6.32
C GLN A 36 8.29 6.32 5.53
N LEU A 37 7.44 6.07 4.53
CA LEU A 37 6.94 7.11 3.62
C LEU A 37 5.72 7.85 4.18
N TYR A 38 4.84 7.15 4.87
CA TYR A 38 3.52 7.65 5.25
C TYR A 38 3.25 7.60 6.76
N GLY A 39 4.14 7.02 7.56
CA GLY A 39 3.97 6.92 9.01
C GLY A 39 2.63 6.26 9.37
N SER A 40 1.93 6.82 10.35
CA SER A 40 0.60 6.33 10.76
C SER A 40 -0.53 6.64 9.76
N ALA A 41 -0.25 7.37 8.67
CA ALA A 41 -1.26 7.71 7.66
C ALA A 41 -1.49 6.57 6.64
N HIS A 42 -0.71 5.49 6.69
CA HIS A 42 -0.98 4.29 5.90
C HIS A 42 -1.78 3.24 6.67
N ARG A 43 -2.43 2.36 5.92
CA ARG A 43 -3.01 1.11 6.42
C ARG A 43 -2.49 -0.04 5.58
N PHE A 44 -2.29 -1.20 6.19
CA PHE A 44 -1.85 -2.40 5.49
C PHE A 44 -2.43 -3.64 6.16
N GLU A 45 -3.24 -4.39 5.41
CA GLU A 45 -4.00 -5.54 5.86
C GLU A 45 -3.88 -6.74 4.94
N LEU A 46 -4.02 -7.91 5.55
CA LEU A 46 -3.94 -9.22 4.92
C LEU A 46 -5.24 -9.95 5.21
N CYS A 47 -5.91 -10.46 4.19
CA CYS A 47 -7.13 -11.25 4.35
C CYS A 47 -7.27 -12.30 3.25
N ASN A 48 -8.10 -13.31 3.49
CA ASN A 48 -8.51 -14.25 2.46
C ASN A 48 -9.57 -13.62 1.54
N ALA A 49 -9.54 -14.00 0.28
CA ALA A 49 -10.65 -13.70 -0.62
C ALA A 49 -11.86 -14.64 -0.35
N PRO A 50 -13.10 -14.15 -0.53
CA PRO A 50 -14.31 -14.95 -0.25
C PRO A 50 -14.42 -16.25 -1.06
N ASP A 51 -13.85 -16.26 -2.26
CA ASP A 51 -13.86 -17.34 -3.24
C ASP A 51 -12.49 -18.04 -3.38
N GLY A 52 -11.62 -17.87 -2.37
CA GLY A 52 -10.28 -18.43 -2.35
C GLY A 52 -9.22 -17.48 -2.91
N GLY A 53 -7.97 -17.70 -2.48
CA GLY A 53 -6.84 -16.81 -2.73
C GLY A 53 -6.61 -15.83 -1.59
N PHE A 54 -5.57 -15.02 -1.73
CA PHE A 54 -5.14 -14.08 -0.70
C PHE A 54 -5.21 -12.63 -1.22
N VAL A 55 -5.50 -11.70 -0.31
CA VAL A 55 -5.69 -10.29 -0.62
C VAL A 55 -4.84 -9.45 0.32
N VAL A 56 -4.06 -8.55 -0.28
CA VAL A 56 -3.35 -7.48 0.41
C VAL A 56 -4.07 -6.18 0.12
N ILE A 57 -4.47 -5.48 1.18
CA ILE A 57 -5.13 -4.18 1.10
C ILE A 57 -4.20 -3.15 1.72
N LEU A 58 -3.79 -2.14 0.95
CA LEU A 58 -3.06 -1.00 1.47
C LEU A 58 -3.78 0.31 1.14
N SER A 59 -3.74 1.26 2.07
CA SER A 59 -4.20 2.61 1.80
C SER A 59 -3.17 3.64 2.24
N MET A 60 -3.10 4.74 1.50
CA MET A 60 -2.11 5.79 1.72
C MET A 60 -2.62 7.16 1.22
N PRO A 61 -2.05 8.27 1.70
CA PRO A 61 -2.27 9.57 1.09
C PRO A 61 -1.92 9.55 -0.40
N PHE A 62 -2.75 10.18 -1.22
CA PHE A 62 -2.54 10.29 -2.66
C PHE A 62 -2.92 11.70 -3.09
N CYS A 63 -2.03 12.31 -3.87
CA CYS A 63 -2.23 13.62 -4.47
C CYS A 63 -2.09 13.45 -5.97
N THR A 64 -3.17 13.65 -6.71
CA THR A 64 -3.05 14.03 -8.12
C THR A 64 -2.57 15.46 -8.10
N GLU A 65 -1.40 15.76 -8.66
CA GLU A 65 -1.07 17.16 -8.95
C GLU A 65 -2.24 17.73 -9.78
N THR A 66 -3.08 18.56 -9.15
CA THR A 66 -3.77 19.61 -9.89
C THR A 66 -2.85 20.81 -9.83
N GLY A 67 -1.65 20.63 -10.36
CA GLY A 67 -0.68 21.70 -10.47
C GLY A 67 -0.90 22.35 -11.83
N GLU A 68 -1.56 23.50 -11.86
CA GLU A 68 -1.18 24.49 -12.86
C GLU A 68 0.34 24.60 -12.81
N ALA A 69 0.95 24.34 -13.98
CA ALA A 69 2.36 24.11 -14.15
C ALA A 69 3.19 25.12 -13.36
N SER A 70 4.09 24.59 -12.53
CA SER A 70 5.34 25.21 -12.07
C SER A 70 5.56 26.65 -12.58
N SER A 71 4.92 27.63 -11.92
CA SER A 71 5.34 29.03 -12.00
C SER A 71 6.58 29.18 -11.12
N LYS A 72 7.66 28.52 -11.51
CA LYS A 72 9.00 28.75 -10.96
C LYS A 72 10.02 28.67 -12.09
N LEU A 73 9.78 29.51 -13.10
CA LEU A 73 10.76 29.92 -14.09
C LEU A 73 10.83 31.47 -14.17
N GLU A 74 10.70 32.19 -13.04
CA GLU A 74 10.79 33.67 -13.03
C GLU A 74 11.60 34.25 -11.85
N ARG A 75 12.58 33.51 -11.30
CA ARG A 75 13.52 34.07 -10.30
C ARG A 75 15.00 33.81 -10.56
N GLU A 76 15.37 33.60 -11.82
CA GLU A 76 16.74 33.76 -12.31
C GLU A 76 16.74 34.80 -13.44
N SER A 77 16.43 36.04 -13.08
CA SER A 77 16.69 37.23 -13.89
C SER A 77 16.74 38.44 -12.96
N LEU A 78 17.84 38.54 -12.20
CA LEU A 78 18.59 39.77 -11.86
C LEU A 78 19.69 39.46 -10.83
#